data_AF-A0A497G7T0-F1
#
_entry.id   AF-A0A497G7T0-F1
#
_cell.length_a   1.000
_cell.length_b   1.000
_cell.length_c   1.000
_cell.angle_alpha   90.00
_cell.angle_beta   90.00
_cell.angle_gamma   90.00
#
_symmetry.space_group_name_H-M   'P 1'
#
loop_
_entity.id
_entity.type
_entity.pdbx_description
1 polymer ?
#
loop_
_entity_poly.entity_id
_entity_poly.type
_entity_poly.pdbx_seq_one_letter_code
_entity_poly.pdbx_strand_id
1 'polypeptide(L)'
;MSAKWRSEWCCYLRAAGLDSSGPNYAFIGVIVGEEVDLRSLYTAVKGGRRRIHMRRLGRGARREVAARLLEEIAEAGGSLCALSIRTGVADALAEARLRAPYAPSSMLRRRCLRLLALLIWEVLEDHGVGRVYCDRELVEAFALAGIRVGSASYAVELADVIAWLDFRRWPLGRPSPVVRLDFSETLASRLLKEAGR
;
A
#
# COMPACT_ATOMS: atom_id res chain seq x y z
N MET A 1 -6.82 -13.07 -43.68
CA MET A 1 -6.86 -11.64 -43.27
C MET A 1 -8.20 -11.41 -42.59
N SER A 2 -8.36 -10.93 -41.37
CA SER A 2 -7.40 -10.32 -40.45
C SER A 2 -7.90 -10.55 -39.01
N ALA A 3 -7.14 -11.35 -38.26
CA ALA A 3 -7.29 -11.54 -36.82
C ALA A 3 -6.73 -10.32 -36.06
N LYS A 4 -7.26 -9.11 -36.36
CA LYS A 4 -6.76 -7.84 -35.80
C LYS A 4 -7.63 -7.23 -34.70
N TRP A 5 -8.80 -7.81 -34.39
CA TRP A 5 -9.76 -7.19 -33.47
C TRP A 5 -9.88 -7.87 -32.11
N ARG A 6 -8.89 -8.71 -31.71
CA ARG A 6 -8.85 -9.34 -30.38
C ARG A 6 -7.56 -9.08 -29.58
N SER A 7 -6.65 -8.24 -30.06
CA SER A 7 -5.31 -8.07 -29.46
C SER A 7 -5.03 -6.69 -28.85
N GLU A 8 -5.96 -5.74 -28.87
CA GLU A 8 -5.71 -4.35 -28.40
C GLU A 8 -6.37 -4.00 -27.04
N TRP A 9 -6.97 -4.98 -26.36
CA TRP A 9 -7.50 -4.82 -24.99
C TRP A 9 -6.76 -5.66 -23.93
N CYS A 10 -5.61 -6.22 -24.29
CA CYS A 10 -4.70 -6.86 -23.33
C CYS A 10 -3.53 -5.92 -23.01
N CYS A 11 -3.83 -4.65 -22.72
CA CYS A 11 -2.95 -3.89 -21.84
C CYS A 11 -3.04 -4.61 -20.50
N TYR A 12 -2.01 -5.37 -20.13
CA TYR A 12 -1.90 -6.02 -18.83
C TYR A 12 -2.03 -4.94 -17.74
N LEU A 13 -3.26 -4.71 -17.29
CA LEU A 13 -3.58 -3.74 -16.25
C LEU A 13 -2.94 -4.25 -14.97
N ARG A 14 -1.79 -3.65 -14.61
CA ARG A 14 -1.13 -3.93 -13.33
C ARG A 14 -2.11 -3.62 -12.21
N ALA A 15 -2.13 -4.49 -11.22
CA ALA A 15 -2.93 -4.34 -10.02
C ALA A 15 -2.04 -4.00 -8.84
N ALA A 16 -2.60 -3.29 -7.87
CA ALA A 16 -1.98 -3.02 -6.58
C ALA A 16 -2.81 -3.57 -5.44
N GLY A 17 -2.14 -4.14 -4.43
CA GLY A 17 -2.69 -4.42 -3.12
C GLY A 17 -2.12 -3.46 -2.09
N LEU A 18 -2.97 -2.93 -1.22
CA LEU A 18 -2.57 -2.03 -0.13
C LEU A 18 -3.16 -2.48 1.20
N ASP A 19 -2.36 -2.42 2.25
CA ASP A 19 -2.81 -2.62 3.62
C ASP A 19 -2.02 -1.72 4.57
N SER A 20 -2.65 -1.38 5.70
CA SER A 20 -2.06 -0.47 6.68
C SER A 20 -1.62 -1.19 7.95
N SER A 21 -0.51 -0.73 8.53
CA SER A 21 0.02 -1.27 9.78
C SER A 21 0.51 -0.16 10.72
N GLY A 22 0.35 -0.42 12.01
CA GLY A 22 0.61 0.55 13.07
C GLY A 22 -0.53 1.56 13.27
N PRO A 23 -0.43 2.41 14.31
CA PRO A 23 -1.45 3.41 14.62
C PRO A 23 -1.50 4.50 13.54
N ASN A 24 -2.70 5.01 13.25
CA ASN A 24 -2.92 6.10 12.29
C ASN A 24 -2.24 5.89 10.92
N TYR A 25 -2.32 4.68 10.35
CA TYR A 25 -1.71 4.37 9.06
C TYR A 25 -0.19 4.59 9.04
N ALA A 26 0.52 4.37 10.15
CA ALA A 26 1.96 4.66 10.26
C ALA A 26 2.77 4.10 9.08
N PHE A 27 2.45 2.88 8.66
CA PHE A 27 3.01 2.24 7.47
C PHE A 27 1.89 1.75 6.55
N ILE A 28 2.11 1.87 5.24
CA ILE A 28 1.28 1.25 4.22
C ILE A 28 2.17 0.33 3.39
N GLY A 29 1.85 -0.96 3.40
CA GLY A 29 2.44 -1.92 2.49
C GLY A 29 1.73 -1.82 1.15
N VAL A 30 2.50 -1.90 0.06
CA VAL A 30 2.00 -1.90 -1.30
C VAL A 30 2.69 -3.01 -2.07
N ILE A 31 1.92 -3.84 -2.78
CA ILE A 31 2.46 -4.76 -3.78
C ILE A 31 1.84 -4.44 -5.14
N VAL A 32 2.68 -4.33 -6.16
CA VAL A 32 2.28 -4.03 -7.54
C VAL A 32 2.79 -5.13 -8.46
N GLY A 33 1.95 -5.57 -9.40
CA GLY A 33 2.34 -6.55 -10.41
C GLY A 33 1.20 -6.82 -11.38
N GLU A 34 1.43 -7.69 -12.36
CA GLU A 34 0.33 -8.25 -13.13
C GLU A 34 -0.54 -9.15 -12.25
N GLU A 35 -1.83 -9.29 -12.57
CA GLU A 35 -2.73 -10.12 -11.76
C GLU A 35 -2.26 -11.57 -11.66
N VAL A 36 -1.65 -12.12 -12.72
CA VAL A 36 -1.12 -13.49 -12.74
C VAL A 36 0.05 -13.64 -11.77
N ASP A 37 1.00 -12.70 -11.79
CA ASP A 37 2.18 -12.73 -10.92
C ASP A 37 1.79 -12.57 -9.45
N LEU A 38 0.87 -11.65 -9.15
CA LEU A 38 0.36 -11.45 -7.80
C LEU A 38 -0.39 -12.68 -7.25
N ARG A 39 -1.11 -13.42 -8.11
CA ARG A 39 -1.78 -14.68 -7.71
C ARG A 39 -0.77 -15.80 -7.47
N SER A 40 0.24 -15.91 -8.32
CA SER A 40 1.34 -16.87 -8.15
C SER A 40 2.09 -16.60 -6.85
N LEU A 41 2.50 -15.35 -6.61
CA LEU A 41 3.11 -14.90 -5.36
C LEU A 41 2.23 -15.23 -4.16
N TYR A 42 0.94 -14.88 -4.21
CA TYR A 42 0.02 -15.18 -3.12
C TYR A 42 -0.05 -16.67 -2.83
N THR A 43 -0.10 -17.51 -3.86
CA THR A 43 -0.18 -18.97 -3.70
C THR A 43 1.09 -19.52 -3.05
N ALA A 44 2.26 -19.07 -3.49
CA ALA A 44 3.55 -19.46 -2.92
C ALA A 44 3.69 -19.02 -1.45
N VAL A 45 3.36 -17.76 -1.14
CA VAL A 45 3.49 -17.20 0.22
C VAL A 45 2.44 -17.77 1.19
N LYS A 46 1.21 -17.98 0.71
CA LYS A 46 0.13 -18.55 1.53
C LYS A 46 0.42 -20.01 1.88
N GLY A 47 0.95 -20.78 0.94
CA GLY A 47 1.09 -22.22 1.06
C GLY A 47 -0.27 -22.88 1.38
N GLY A 48 -0.28 -23.84 2.30
CA GLY A 48 -1.50 -24.55 2.72
C GLY A 48 -2.47 -23.76 3.63
N ARG A 49 -2.21 -22.48 3.89
CA ARG A 49 -3.02 -21.67 4.82
C ARG A 49 -4.34 -21.28 4.18
N ARG A 50 -5.38 -21.00 4.97
CA ARG A 50 -6.66 -20.49 4.44
C ARG A 50 -6.53 -19.05 3.91
N ARG A 51 -5.79 -18.20 4.64
CA ARG A 51 -5.52 -16.78 4.37
C ARG A 51 -4.22 -16.34 5.03
N ILE A 52 -3.63 -15.27 4.54
CA ILE A 52 -2.54 -14.54 5.20
C ILE A 52 -3.17 -13.37 5.94
N HIS A 53 -2.97 -13.33 7.25
CA HIS A 53 -3.25 -12.13 8.04
C HIS A 53 -2.25 -12.11 9.20
N MET A 54 -1.27 -11.22 9.12
CA MET A 54 -0.08 -11.22 9.97
C MET A 54 -0.45 -11.15 11.45
N ARG A 55 -1.49 -10.41 11.82
CA ARG A 55 -1.96 -10.34 13.21
C ARG A 55 -2.51 -11.67 13.75
N ARG A 56 -3.11 -12.50 12.89
CA ARG A 56 -3.70 -13.80 13.26
C ARG A 56 -2.71 -14.97 13.22
N LEU A 57 -1.59 -14.81 12.52
CA LEU A 57 -0.56 -15.85 12.43
C LEU A 57 0.25 -15.95 13.73
N GLY A 58 0.67 -17.18 14.07
CA GLY A 58 1.65 -17.42 15.14
C GLY A 58 3.06 -16.94 14.76
N ARG A 59 3.96 -16.82 15.74
CA ARG A 59 5.32 -16.27 15.53
C ARG A 59 6.10 -17.01 14.44
N GLY A 60 6.10 -18.34 14.44
CA GLY A 60 6.79 -19.16 13.43
C GLY A 60 6.23 -18.90 12.02
N ALA A 61 4.90 -18.98 11.88
CA ALA A 61 4.23 -18.73 10.61
C ALA A 61 4.44 -17.31 10.06
N ARG A 62 4.49 -16.28 10.91
CA ARG A 62 4.82 -14.90 10.49
C ARG A 62 6.21 -14.83 9.86
N ARG A 63 7.20 -15.50 10.46
CA ARG A 63 8.58 -15.50 9.95
C ARG A 63 8.68 -16.23 8.61
N GLU A 64 8.01 -17.38 8.50
CA GLU A 64 7.97 -18.16 7.27
C GLU A 64 7.32 -17.37 6.12
N VAL A 65 6.14 -16.79 6.36
CA VAL A 65 5.44 -15.95 5.37
C VAL A 65 6.29 -14.74 4.97
N ALA A 66 6.89 -14.05 5.93
CA ALA A 66 7.76 -12.90 5.67
C ALA A 66 8.99 -13.28 4.83
N ALA A 67 9.70 -14.34 5.21
CA ALA A 67 10.88 -14.80 4.48
C ALA A 67 10.53 -15.24 3.06
N ARG A 68 9.45 -16.02 2.91
CA ARG A 68 8.99 -16.50 1.61
C ARG A 68 8.58 -15.36 0.69
N LEU A 69 7.87 -14.36 1.20
CA LEU A 69 7.50 -13.18 0.42
C LEU A 69 8.74 -12.43 -0.10
N LEU A 70 9.76 -12.24 0.73
CA LEU A 70 10.99 -11.54 0.35
C LEU A 70 11.79 -12.31 -0.70
N GLU A 71 11.88 -13.64 -0.56
CA GLU A 71 12.53 -14.54 -1.51
C GLU A 71 11.84 -14.47 -2.88
N GLU A 72 10.52 -14.66 -2.94
CA GLU A 72 9.75 -14.65 -4.19
C GLU A 72 9.80 -13.29 -4.89
N ILE A 73 9.75 -12.17 -4.16
CA ILE A 73 9.88 -10.83 -4.76
C ILE A 73 11.30 -10.63 -5.32
N ALA A 74 12.33 -11.11 -4.64
CA ALA A 74 13.71 -11.00 -5.11
C ALA A 74 13.94 -11.82 -6.39
N GLU A 75 13.34 -13.01 -6.49
CA GLU A 75 13.44 -13.88 -7.67
C GLU A 75 12.62 -13.39 -8.87
N ALA A 76 11.56 -12.62 -8.63
CA ALA A 76 10.62 -12.16 -9.65
C ALA A 76 11.18 -11.13 -10.66
N GLY A 77 12.42 -10.65 -10.47
CA GLY A 77 13.18 -9.92 -11.50
C GLY A 77 12.55 -8.63 -12.01
N GLY A 78 11.69 -7.98 -11.22
CA GLY A 78 11.03 -6.71 -11.57
C GLY A 78 9.59 -6.82 -12.11
N SER A 79 9.06 -8.04 -12.30
CA SER A 79 7.63 -8.24 -12.58
C SER A 79 6.75 -7.73 -11.41
N LEU A 80 7.24 -7.95 -10.19
CA LEU A 80 6.67 -7.51 -8.93
C LEU A 80 7.44 -6.33 -8.34
N CYS A 81 6.71 -5.39 -7.76
CA CYS A 81 7.26 -4.24 -7.03
C CYS A 81 6.60 -4.16 -5.66
N ALA A 82 7.40 -4.26 -4.60
CA ALA A 82 6.95 -4.11 -3.23
C ALA A 82 7.42 -2.77 -2.65
N LEU A 83 6.49 -1.98 -2.13
CA LEU A 83 6.77 -0.69 -1.49
C LEU A 83 6.28 -0.71 -0.05
N SER A 84 7.04 -0.09 0.84
CA SER A 84 6.58 0.26 2.18
C SER A 84 6.65 1.77 2.35
N ILE A 85 5.48 2.37 2.62
CA ILE A 85 5.31 3.81 2.73
C ILE A 85 5.19 4.17 4.20
N ARG A 86 6.14 4.95 4.72
CA ARG A 86 5.98 5.65 5.99
C ARG A 86 5.15 6.91 5.73
N THR A 87 3.99 7.03 6.38
CA THR A 87 3.00 8.05 5.99
C THR A 87 3.18 9.41 6.68
N GLY A 88 3.58 9.42 7.95
CA GLY A 88 3.67 10.64 8.77
C GLY A 88 2.33 11.28 9.16
N VAL A 89 1.20 10.55 9.06
CA VAL A 89 -0.15 11.08 9.37
C VAL A 89 -0.26 11.67 10.77
N ALA A 90 0.30 10.99 11.79
CA ALA A 90 0.23 11.43 13.17
C ALA A 90 0.93 12.79 13.36
N ASP A 91 2.14 12.92 12.80
CA ASP A 91 2.97 14.12 12.89
C ASP A 91 2.33 15.27 12.11
N ALA A 92 1.87 15.02 10.88
CA ALA A 92 1.18 16.00 10.06
C ALA A 92 -0.08 16.56 10.75
N LEU A 93 -0.88 15.68 11.38
CA LEU A 93 -2.07 16.12 12.12
C LEU A 93 -1.73 16.88 13.40
N ALA A 94 -0.67 16.49 14.11
CA ALA A 94 -0.22 17.21 15.30
C ALA A 94 0.21 18.63 14.93
N GLU A 95 1.03 18.76 13.88
CA GLU A 95 1.50 20.06 13.40
C GLU A 95 0.36 20.94 12.89
N ALA A 96 -0.57 20.38 12.11
CA ALA A 96 -1.73 21.13 11.60
C ALA A 96 -2.62 21.66 12.73
N ARG A 97 -2.81 20.90 13.82
CA ARG A 97 -3.57 21.36 14.99
C ARG A 97 -2.87 22.50 15.73
N LEU A 98 -1.55 22.48 15.82
CA LEU A 98 -0.78 23.57 16.43
C LEU A 98 -0.88 24.86 15.60
N ARG A 99 -0.85 24.75 14.27
CA ARG A 99 -0.88 25.89 13.34
C ARG A 99 -2.29 26.43 13.09
N ALA A 100 -3.32 25.60 13.22
CA ALA A 100 -4.72 25.97 13.02
C ALA A 100 -5.58 25.50 14.22
N PRO A 101 -5.44 26.11 15.41
CA PRO A 101 -6.05 25.60 16.64
C PRO A 101 -7.59 25.61 16.65
N TYR A 102 -8.21 26.50 15.86
CA TYR A 102 -9.66 26.61 15.76
C TYR A 102 -10.27 25.68 14.68
N ALA A 103 -9.43 25.02 13.88
CA ALA A 103 -9.89 24.13 12.83
C ALA A 103 -10.43 22.81 13.44
N PRO A 104 -11.62 22.32 13.02
CA PRO A 104 -12.15 21.07 13.54
C PRO A 104 -11.21 19.88 13.27
N SER A 105 -10.91 19.09 14.31
CA SER A 105 -10.02 17.92 14.17
C SER A 105 -10.51 16.89 13.15
N SER A 106 -11.82 16.72 13.00
CA SER A 106 -12.42 15.83 11.99
C SER A 106 -12.16 16.33 10.57
N MET A 107 -12.20 17.65 10.36
CA MET A 107 -11.90 18.28 9.09
C MET A 107 -10.42 18.08 8.73
N LEU A 108 -9.50 18.36 9.66
CA LEU A 108 -8.06 18.15 9.45
C LEU A 108 -7.76 16.67 9.13
N ARG A 109 -8.39 15.73 9.85
CA ARG A 109 -8.23 14.29 9.58
C ARG A 109 -8.71 13.92 8.18
N ARG A 110 -9.90 14.38 7.75
CA ARG A 110 -10.41 14.10 6.40
C ARG A 110 -9.50 14.67 5.31
N ARG A 111 -9.01 15.91 5.47
CA ARG A 111 -8.05 16.51 4.51
C ARG A 111 -6.74 15.73 4.46
N CYS A 112 -6.20 15.35 5.62
CA CYS A 112 -4.97 14.56 5.71
C CYS A 112 -5.12 13.20 5.01
N LEU A 113 -6.19 12.45 5.27
CA LEU A 113 -6.42 11.16 4.62
C LEU A 113 -6.66 11.28 3.12
N ARG A 114 -7.36 12.33 2.67
CA ARG A 114 -7.49 12.63 1.24
C ARG A 114 -6.13 12.87 0.59
N LEU A 115 -5.28 13.70 1.19
CA LEU A 115 -3.94 13.99 0.69
C LEU A 115 -3.04 12.75 0.67
N LEU A 116 -3.13 11.91 1.71
CA LEU A 116 -2.43 10.62 1.75
C LEU A 116 -2.86 9.73 0.58
N ALA A 117 -4.16 9.59 0.33
CA ALA A 117 -4.67 8.80 -0.78
C ALA A 117 -4.19 9.33 -2.15
N LEU A 118 -4.14 10.65 -2.33
CA LEU A 118 -3.59 11.27 -3.54
C LEU A 118 -2.09 10.99 -3.72
N LEU A 119 -1.29 11.10 -2.66
CA LEU A 119 0.15 10.77 -2.71
C LEU A 119 0.39 9.30 -3.05
N ILE A 120 -0.40 8.40 -2.48
CA ILE A 120 -0.32 6.97 -2.81
C ILE A 120 -0.71 6.77 -4.28
N TRP A 121 -1.77 7.42 -4.74
CA TRP A 121 -2.23 7.32 -6.12
C TRP A 121 -1.18 7.80 -7.14
N GLU A 122 -0.51 8.94 -6.87
CA GLU A 122 0.61 9.44 -7.69
C GLU A 122 1.68 8.34 -7.87
N VAL A 123 2.07 7.65 -6.78
CA VAL A 123 3.02 6.53 -6.85
C VAL A 123 2.47 5.34 -7.64
N LEU A 124 1.20 5.00 -7.48
CA LEU A 124 0.58 3.89 -8.21
C LEU A 124 0.48 4.18 -9.72
N GLU A 125 0.21 5.43 -10.11
CA GLU A 125 0.20 5.87 -11.51
C GLU A 125 1.59 5.75 -12.15
N ASP A 126 2.65 6.15 -11.43
CA ASP A 126 4.04 5.99 -11.88
C ASP A 126 4.41 4.52 -12.13
N HIS A 127 3.73 3.59 -11.45
CA HIS A 127 3.87 2.15 -11.65
C HIS A 127 2.88 1.54 -12.66
N GLY A 128 2.10 2.36 -13.38
CA GLY A 128 1.16 1.92 -14.40
C GLY A 128 -0.01 1.09 -13.85
N VAL A 129 -0.40 1.32 -12.60
CA VAL A 129 -1.49 0.58 -11.95
C VAL A 129 -2.83 1.09 -12.44
N GLY A 130 -3.69 0.18 -12.91
CA GLY A 130 -5.07 0.51 -13.27
C GLY A 130 -6.13 -0.18 -12.44
N ARG A 131 -5.75 -1.07 -11.52
CA ARG A 131 -6.66 -1.65 -10.51
C ARG A 131 -6.04 -1.61 -9.13
N VAL A 132 -6.79 -1.12 -8.15
CA VAL A 132 -6.32 -0.99 -6.78
C VAL A 132 -7.24 -1.76 -5.85
N TYR A 133 -6.67 -2.59 -4.99
CA TYR A 133 -7.35 -3.29 -3.92
C TYR A 133 -6.79 -2.85 -2.58
N CYS A 134 -7.64 -2.49 -1.63
CA CYS A 134 -7.19 -2.08 -0.31
C CYS A 134 -8.07 -2.63 0.82
N ASP A 135 -7.56 -2.50 2.05
CA ASP A 135 -8.31 -2.79 3.26
C ASP A 135 -9.41 -1.74 3.50
N ARG A 136 -10.31 -2.03 4.45
CA ARG A 136 -11.48 -1.17 4.68
C ARG A 136 -11.08 0.25 5.10
N GLU A 137 -10.01 0.40 5.88
CA GLU A 137 -9.57 1.71 6.36
C GLU A 137 -9.09 2.59 5.21
N LEU A 138 -8.32 2.03 4.27
CA LEU A 138 -7.85 2.75 3.08
C LEU A 138 -8.97 3.02 2.07
N VAL A 139 -10.00 2.17 1.96
CA VAL A 139 -11.17 2.44 1.09
C VAL A 139 -11.79 3.80 1.43
N GLU A 140 -11.92 4.13 2.72
CA GLU A 140 -12.47 5.42 3.16
C GLU A 140 -11.55 6.59 2.76
N ALA A 141 -10.23 6.42 2.86
CA ALA A 141 -9.27 7.44 2.44
C ALA A 141 -9.33 7.71 0.93
N PHE A 142 -9.37 6.65 0.10
CA PHE A 142 -9.48 6.79 -1.37
C PHE A 142 -10.83 7.38 -1.79
N ALA A 143 -11.92 7.05 -1.08
CA ALA A 143 -13.23 7.65 -1.34
C ALA A 143 -13.22 9.17 -1.11
N LEU A 144 -12.50 9.67 -0.10
CA LEU A 144 -12.32 11.12 0.12
C LEU A 144 -11.57 11.80 -1.03
N ALA A 145 -10.73 11.08 -1.76
CA ALA A 145 -10.01 11.56 -2.94
C ALA A 145 -10.79 11.35 -4.25
N GLY A 146 -11.98 10.74 -4.22
CA GLY A 146 -12.76 10.45 -5.41
C GLY A 146 -12.19 9.30 -6.27
N ILE A 147 -11.29 8.50 -5.72
CA ILE A 147 -10.61 7.41 -6.43
C ILE A 147 -11.36 6.10 -6.17
N ARG A 148 -11.66 5.35 -7.24
CA ARG A 148 -12.33 4.06 -7.14
C ARG A 148 -11.33 2.96 -6.83
N VAL A 149 -11.61 2.19 -5.79
CA VAL A 149 -10.79 1.05 -5.34
C VAL A 149 -11.68 -0.16 -5.05
N GLY A 150 -11.14 -1.34 -5.27
CA GLY A 150 -11.75 -2.60 -4.82
C GLY A 150 -11.41 -2.89 -3.36
N SER A 151 -12.25 -3.69 -2.71
CA SER A 151 -12.02 -4.14 -1.33
C SER A 151 -11.51 -5.58 -1.31
N ALA A 152 -10.63 -5.89 -0.35
CA ALA A 152 -10.32 -7.25 0.11
C ALA A 152 -10.00 -8.27 -1.00
N SER A 153 -8.73 -8.29 -1.40
CA SER A 153 -8.18 -9.23 -2.39
C SER A 153 -6.96 -9.96 -1.83
N TYR A 154 -6.52 -11.03 -2.50
CA TYR A 154 -5.23 -11.68 -2.24
C TYR A 154 -4.06 -10.67 -2.23
N ALA A 155 -4.15 -9.61 -3.04
CA ALA A 155 -3.17 -8.53 -3.09
C ALA A 155 -3.12 -7.73 -1.77
N VAL A 156 -4.26 -7.55 -1.09
CA VAL A 156 -4.32 -6.89 0.24
C VAL A 156 -3.64 -7.77 1.29
N GLU A 157 -3.87 -9.08 1.24
CA GLU A 157 -3.22 -10.02 2.17
C GLU A 157 -1.69 -10.06 2.00
N LEU A 158 -1.18 -9.88 0.77
CA LEU A 158 0.25 -9.71 0.50
C LEU A 158 0.77 -8.37 1.05
N ALA A 159 0.00 -7.30 0.89
CA ALA A 159 0.35 -5.98 1.38
C ALA A 159 0.41 -5.91 2.92
N ASP A 160 -0.42 -6.69 3.65
CA ASP A 160 -0.36 -6.84 5.13
C ASP A 160 1.04 -7.30 5.55
N VAL A 161 1.62 -8.26 4.81
CA VAL A 161 2.98 -8.74 5.08
C VAL A 161 3.99 -7.60 4.95
N ILE A 162 3.92 -6.83 3.86
CA ILE A 162 4.85 -5.72 3.60
C ILE A 162 4.73 -4.64 4.68
N ALA A 163 3.51 -4.23 5.02
CA ALA A 163 3.26 -3.25 6.07
C ALA A 163 3.77 -3.75 7.44
N TRP A 164 3.62 -5.05 7.71
CA TRP A 164 4.09 -5.69 8.92
C TRP A 164 5.61 -5.71 9.03
N LEU A 165 6.34 -5.93 7.93
CA LEU A 165 7.81 -5.99 7.93
C LEU A 165 8.41 -4.71 8.52
N ASP A 166 8.00 -3.54 8.02
CA ASP A 166 8.54 -2.27 8.51
C ASP A 166 8.02 -1.91 9.89
N PHE A 167 6.73 -2.17 10.18
CA PHE A 167 6.19 -1.98 11.51
C PHE A 167 6.95 -2.78 12.58
N ARG A 168 7.47 -3.96 12.22
CA ARG A 168 8.27 -4.82 13.11
C ARG A 168 9.78 -4.65 12.96
N ARG A 169 10.24 -3.69 12.14
CA ARG A 169 11.65 -3.44 11.84
C ARG A 169 12.37 -4.71 11.38
N TRP A 170 11.70 -5.52 10.56
CA TRP A 170 12.24 -6.76 10.04
C TRP A 170 13.41 -6.46 9.08
N PRO A 171 14.51 -7.24 9.14
CA PRO A 171 15.63 -7.08 8.22
C PRO A 171 15.24 -7.52 6.81
N LEU A 172 15.36 -6.63 5.83
CA LEU A 172 14.95 -6.88 4.44
C LEU A 172 16.06 -7.46 3.56
N GLY A 173 17.28 -7.64 4.09
CA GLY A 173 18.45 -8.04 3.29
C GLY A 173 19.03 -6.89 2.45
N ARG A 174 20.10 -7.17 1.70
CA ARG A 174 20.75 -6.23 0.76
C ARG A 174 21.11 -6.97 -0.54
N PRO A 175 20.64 -6.51 -1.72
CA PRO A 175 19.67 -5.43 -1.93
C PRO A 175 18.30 -5.77 -1.32
N SER A 176 17.56 -4.74 -0.89
CA SER A 176 16.22 -4.94 -0.31
C SER A 176 15.21 -5.20 -1.43
N PRO A 177 14.40 -6.26 -1.37
CA PRO A 177 13.32 -6.52 -2.33
C PRO A 177 12.10 -5.61 -2.09
N VAL A 178 12.09 -4.85 -0.99
CA VAL A 178 11.06 -3.84 -0.68
C VAL A 178 11.69 -2.45 -0.74
N VAL A 179 11.10 -1.56 -1.53
CA VAL A 179 11.47 -0.14 -1.62
C VAL A 179 10.77 0.63 -0.53
N ARG A 180 11.49 1.50 0.18
CA ARG A 180 10.92 2.34 1.23
C ARG A 180 10.69 3.77 0.74
N LEU A 181 9.49 4.28 0.95
CA LEU A 181 9.11 5.66 0.67
C LEU A 181 8.74 6.37 1.98
N ASP A 182 9.03 7.66 2.08
CA ASP A 182 8.64 8.49 3.22
C ASP A 182 7.82 9.69 2.74
N PHE A 183 6.56 9.74 3.15
CA PHE A 183 5.62 10.81 2.81
C PHE A 183 5.51 11.87 3.90
N SER A 184 6.22 11.73 5.02
CA SER A 184 5.97 12.54 6.22
C SER A 184 6.08 14.03 5.95
N GLU A 185 7.16 14.47 5.29
CA GLU A 185 7.38 15.89 4.96
C GLU A 185 6.36 16.40 3.93
N THR A 186 6.16 15.67 2.85
CA THR A 186 5.24 16.05 1.76
C THR A 186 3.80 16.15 2.26
N LEU A 187 3.35 15.19 3.08
CA LEU A 187 2.00 15.16 3.63
C LEU A 187 1.77 16.33 4.59
N ALA A 188 2.72 16.60 5.50
CA ALA A 188 2.65 17.72 6.42
C ALA A 188 2.58 19.06 5.66
N SER A 189 3.47 19.26 4.68
CA SER A 189 3.52 20.48 3.86
C SER A 189 2.22 20.71 3.09
N ARG A 190 1.66 19.67 2.43
CA ARG A 190 0.39 19.78 1.69
C ARG A 190 -0.79 20.06 2.65
N LEU A 191 -0.83 19.41 3.82
CA LEU A 191 -1.91 19.61 4.78
C LEU A 191 -1.91 21.02 5.38
N LEU A 192 -0.74 21.56 5.73
CA LEU A 192 -0.62 22.92 6.26
C LEU A 192 -1.08 23.98 5.26
N LYS A 193 -0.74 23.79 3.96
CA LYS A 193 -1.21 24.67 2.89
C LYS A 193 -2.74 24.67 2.76
N GLU A 194 -3.39 23.55 3.01
CA GLU A 194 -4.85 23.47 3.00
C GLU A 194 -5.50 23.97 4.29
N ALA A 195 -4.83 23.80 5.45
CA ALA A 195 -5.35 24.24 6.74
C ALA A 195 -5.27 25.76 6.95
N GLY A 196 -4.33 26.44 6.29
CA GLY A 196 -4.20 27.90 6.31
C GLY A 196 -5.08 28.65 5.31
N ARG A 197 -5.91 27.94 4.52
CA ARG A 197 -6.94 28.49 3.64
C ARG A 197 -8.32 28.30 4.25
#